data_AF-A0A7G7GA77-F1
#
_entry.id   AF-A0A7G7GA77-F1
#
_cell.length_a   1.000
_cell.length_b   1.000
_cell.length_c   1.000
_cell.angle_alpha   90.00
_cell.angle_beta   90.00
_cell.angle_gamma   90.00
#
_symmetry.space_group_name_H-M   'P 1'
#
loop_
_entity.id
_entity.type
_entity.pdbx_description
1 polymer ?
#
loop_
_entity_poly.entity_id
_entity_poly.type
_entity_poly.pdbx_seq_one_letter_code
_entity_poly.pdbx_strand_id
1 'polypeptide(L)'
;MKMKYLVLALVLLVTGSSTSLAQKADSIVIKQKWYIPQQVSLQFAGNIGFLSAGFGYMLKDDKIDLDFLYGFTPGFEAGTSIHSLTGKFTYARWKKRLNSRYSWQPFQFGLGISYSLGPQFYTSLPKHYPDGYYFWTTSFRLIPFISTAVSKKVSEKYAFTGIKTVKSYLEAGTHDLAVLSVVTNKSLKPSDILSLAIGAKFIF
;
A
#
# COMPACT_ATOMS: atom_id res chain seq x y z
N MET A 1 7.55 7.29 -28.24
CA MET A 1 7.56 8.72 -27.82
C MET A 1 6.77 9.04 -26.54
N LYS A 2 6.18 8.06 -25.83
CA LYS A 2 5.25 8.31 -24.70
C LYS A 2 5.86 8.13 -23.29
N MET A 3 7.03 7.50 -23.15
CA MET A 3 7.63 7.18 -21.84
C MET A 3 8.35 8.37 -21.17
N LYS A 4 8.88 9.30 -21.97
CA LYS A 4 9.60 10.49 -21.46
C LYS A 4 8.68 11.46 -20.72
N TYR A 5 7.41 11.56 -21.13
CA TYR A 5 6.42 12.43 -20.50
C TYR A 5 5.91 11.87 -19.17
N LEU A 6 5.95 10.54 -18.96
CA LEU A 6 5.57 9.93 -17.69
C LEU A 6 6.61 10.20 -16.60
N VAL A 7 7.90 10.16 -16.96
CA VAL A 7 9.00 10.57 -16.07
C VAL A 7 8.93 12.08 -15.80
N LEU A 8 8.59 12.88 -16.81
CA LEU A 8 8.41 14.34 -16.65
C LEU A 8 7.24 14.69 -15.71
N ALA A 9 6.13 13.95 -15.77
CA ALA A 9 4.99 14.11 -14.86
C ALA A 9 5.32 13.70 -13.41
N LEU A 10 6.16 12.68 -13.23
CA LEU A 10 6.65 12.27 -11.91
C LEU A 10 7.63 13.29 -11.30
N VAL A 11 8.42 13.97 -12.13
CA VAL A 11 9.32 15.06 -11.71
C VAL A 11 8.54 16.35 -11.41
N LEU A 12 7.49 16.67 -12.16
CA LEU A 12 6.64 17.84 -11.93
C LEU A 12 5.80 17.74 -10.63
N LEU A 13 5.50 16.53 -10.15
CA LEU A 13 4.88 16.34 -8.83
C LEU A 13 5.84 16.62 -7.66
N VAL A 14 7.15 16.71 -7.91
CA VAL A 14 8.18 16.94 -6.88
C VAL A 14 8.59 18.44 -6.80
N THR A 15 8.30 19.25 -7.82
CA THR A 15 8.75 20.66 -7.89
C THR A 15 7.68 21.70 -7.56
N GLY A 16 6.59 21.32 -6.87
CA GLY A 16 5.65 22.27 -6.28
C GLY A 16 6.26 22.98 -5.07
N SER A 17 7.24 23.85 -5.30
CA SER A 17 7.86 24.69 -4.26
C SER A 17 6.89 25.81 -3.84
N SER A 18 5.95 25.49 -2.97
CA SER A 18 5.29 26.50 -2.15
C SER A 18 6.30 26.98 -1.11
N THR A 19 6.79 28.21 -1.24
CA THR A 19 7.54 28.89 -0.19
C THR A 19 6.59 29.18 0.98
N SER A 20 6.48 28.24 1.91
CA SER A 20 5.84 28.47 3.19
C SER A 20 6.82 29.22 4.09
N LEU A 21 6.47 30.46 4.44
CA LEU A 21 7.14 31.23 5.47
C LEU A 21 7.06 30.45 6.78
N ALA A 22 8.22 29.97 7.24
CA ALA A 22 8.36 29.31 8.53
C ALA A 22 8.17 30.35 9.65
N GLN A 23 6.95 30.51 10.15
CA GLN A 23 6.77 31.10 11.46
C GLN A 23 7.27 30.11 12.51
N LYS A 24 8.28 30.55 13.25
CA LYS A 24 8.75 29.94 14.49
C LYS A 24 7.59 30.04 15.49
N ALA A 25 6.69 29.07 15.47
CA ALA A 25 5.58 29.01 16.38
C ALA A 25 6.07 28.35 17.68
N ASP A 26 6.02 29.13 18.77
CA ASP A 26 5.95 28.59 20.12
C ASP A 26 4.98 27.41 20.13
N SER A 27 5.34 26.36 20.87
CA SER A 27 4.71 25.03 20.87
C SER A 27 3.25 25.05 21.32
N ILE A 28 2.36 25.53 20.45
CA ILE A 28 0.94 25.21 20.45
C ILE A 28 0.86 23.81 19.88
N VAL A 29 0.48 22.84 20.71
CA VAL A 29 0.12 21.50 20.25
C VAL A 29 -1.14 21.64 19.42
N ILE A 30 -1.00 21.97 18.13
CA ILE A 30 -2.10 21.89 17.18
C ILE A 30 -2.40 20.40 17.06
N LYS A 31 -3.44 19.96 17.76
CA LYS A 31 -3.97 18.60 17.67
C LYS A 31 -4.29 18.33 16.21
N GLN A 32 -3.46 17.49 15.56
CA GLN A 32 -3.61 17.16 14.15
C GLN A 32 -5.03 16.65 13.92
N LYS A 33 -5.74 17.30 12.99
CA LYS A 33 -7.13 16.96 12.71
C LYS A 33 -7.19 15.53 12.17
N TRP A 34 -8.21 14.78 12.59
CA TRP A 34 -8.35 13.35 12.32
C TRP A 34 -8.38 12.99 10.82
N TYR A 35 -8.75 13.93 9.96
CA TYR A 35 -8.85 13.75 8.51
C TYR A 35 -7.55 14.07 7.74
N ILE A 36 -6.53 14.60 8.42
CA ILE A 36 -5.24 14.87 7.79
C ILE A 36 -4.41 13.58 7.85
N PRO A 37 -3.99 13.02 6.70
CA PRO A 37 -3.20 11.81 6.68
C PRO A 37 -1.87 12.02 7.41
N GLN A 38 -1.39 10.95 8.05
CA GLN A 38 -0.14 10.97 8.81
C GLN A 38 1.03 10.37 8.00
N GLN A 39 0.71 9.65 6.93
CA GLN A 39 1.71 9.07 6.05
C GLN A 39 1.25 9.01 4.61
N VAL A 40 2.21 8.97 3.70
CA VAL A 40 2.04 8.60 2.29
C VAL A 40 2.79 7.30 2.05
N SER A 41 2.19 6.41 1.26
CA SER A 41 2.69 5.06 1.02
C SER A 41 2.90 4.84 -0.47
N LEU A 42 4.00 4.19 -0.82
CA LEU A 42 4.30 3.66 -2.15
C LEU A 42 4.57 2.16 -2.03
N GLN A 43 4.02 1.37 -2.93
CA GLN A 43 4.21 -0.08 -2.97
C GLN A 43 4.37 -0.56 -4.40
N PHE A 44 5.28 -1.50 -4.59
CA PHE A 44 5.46 -2.25 -5.82
C PHE A 44 4.98 -3.69 -5.61
N ALA A 45 4.17 -4.19 -6.54
CA ALA A 45 3.56 -5.52 -6.54
C ALA A 45 2.68 -5.82 -5.29
N GLY A 46 2.42 -7.10 -5.00
CA GLY A 46 1.67 -7.52 -3.81
C GLY A 46 0.16 -7.68 -4.01
N ASN A 47 -0.27 -8.09 -5.21
CA ASN A 47 -1.68 -8.29 -5.57
C ASN A 47 -2.58 -7.03 -5.50
N ILE A 48 -1.99 -5.83 -5.42
CA ILE A 48 -2.71 -4.56 -5.31
C ILE A 48 -2.41 -3.58 -6.46
N GLY A 49 -1.74 -4.06 -7.51
CA GLY A 49 -1.19 -3.24 -8.58
C GLY A 49 0.26 -3.60 -8.89
N PHE A 50 0.74 -3.24 -10.08
CA PHE A 50 2.19 -3.22 -10.35
C PHE A 50 2.86 -2.12 -9.54
N LEU A 51 2.27 -0.93 -9.52
CA LEU A 51 2.66 0.19 -8.67
C LEU A 51 1.43 0.76 -7.99
N SER A 52 1.53 1.00 -6.68
CA SER A 52 0.45 1.53 -5.87
C SER A 52 0.93 2.67 -4.99
N ALA A 53 0.09 3.70 -4.86
CA ALA A 53 0.40 4.91 -4.10
C ALA A 53 -0.83 5.37 -3.32
N GLY A 54 -0.63 5.99 -2.17
CA GLY A 54 -1.75 6.56 -1.43
C GLY A 54 -1.37 7.10 -0.06
N PHE A 55 -2.35 7.21 0.83
CA PHE A 55 -2.21 7.85 2.13
C PHE A 55 -2.67 6.94 3.25
N GLY A 56 -2.26 7.24 4.47
CA GLY A 56 -2.62 6.44 5.61
C GLY A 56 -2.58 7.15 6.96
N TYR A 57 -2.98 6.38 7.97
CA TYR A 57 -3.09 6.80 9.36
C TYR A 57 -2.40 5.78 10.26
N MET A 58 -1.75 6.26 11.30
CA MET A 58 -1.18 5.41 12.35
C MET A 58 -2.05 5.51 13.60
N LEU A 59 -2.33 4.37 14.22
CA LEU A 59 -3.11 4.27 15.46
C LEU A 59 -2.36 3.44 16.50
N LYS A 60 -2.75 3.61 17.77
CA LYS A 60 -2.20 2.86 18.92
C LYS A 60 -0.67 2.92 18.99
N ASP A 61 -0.10 4.11 19.00
CA ASP A 61 1.36 4.35 19.11
C ASP A 61 2.18 3.63 18.03
N ASP A 62 1.84 3.86 16.75
CA ASP A 62 2.47 3.26 15.56
C ASP A 62 2.37 1.73 15.46
N LYS A 63 1.45 1.09 16.20
CA LYS A 63 1.24 -0.37 16.13
C LYS A 63 0.29 -0.77 15.02
N ILE A 64 -0.62 0.13 14.63
CA ILE A 64 -1.60 -0.11 13.57
C ILE A 64 -1.41 0.93 12.48
N ASP A 65 -1.20 0.48 11.25
CA ASP A 65 -1.26 1.32 10.07
C ASP A 65 -2.55 1.00 9.29
N LEU A 66 -3.28 2.05 8.90
CA LEU A 66 -4.38 1.99 7.94
C LEU A 66 -3.96 2.74 6.68
N ASP A 67 -3.85 2.04 5.56
CA ASP A 67 -3.46 2.64 4.28
C ASP A 67 -4.60 2.53 3.26
N PHE A 68 -4.78 3.57 2.46
CA PHE A 68 -5.67 3.60 1.31
C PHE A 68 -4.82 3.86 0.08
N LEU A 69 -4.80 2.92 -0.85
CA LEU A 69 -3.89 2.87 -1.98
C LEU A 69 -4.67 2.82 -3.29
N TYR A 70 -4.18 3.56 -4.26
CA TYR A 70 -4.55 3.40 -5.66
C TYR A 70 -3.46 2.59 -6.36
N GLY A 71 -3.84 1.50 -7.00
CA GLY A 71 -2.97 0.62 -7.76
C GLY A 71 -3.14 0.77 -9.26
N PHE A 72 -2.03 0.68 -9.98
CA PHE A 72 -1.98 0.63 -11.44
C PHE A 72 -1.21 -0.60 -11.88
N THR A 73 -1.81 -1.40 -12.75
CA THR A 73 -1.17 -2.51 -13.45
C THR A 73 -1.23 -2.23 -14.95
N PRO A 74 -0.09 -2.00 -15.62
CA PRO A 74 -0.07 -1.83 -17.07
C PRO A 74 -0.49 -3.14 -17.76
N GLY A 75 -1.20 -3.01 -18.87
CA GLY A 75 -1.81 -4.14 -19.58
C GLY A 75 -0.86 -4.99 -20.41
N PHE A 76 0.41 -5.17 -19.98
CA PHE A 76 1.51 -5.78 -20.74
C PHE A 76 1.04 -6.81 -21.79
N GLU A 77 0.48 -7.93 -21.32
CA GLU A 77 -0.08 -9.01 -22.16
C GLU A 77 -1.61 -8.95 -22.26
N ALA A 78 -2.28 -8.22 -21.36
CA ALA A 78 -3.73 -8.21 -21.20
C ALA A 78 -4.45 -7.18 -22.10
N GLY A 79 -3.70 -6.39 -22.88
CA GLY A 79 -4.24 -5.36 -23.80
C GLY A 79 -4.90 -4.15 -23.12
N THR A 80 -5.16 -4.21 -21.81
CA THR A 80 -5.82 -3.17 -21.03
C THR A 80 -5.17 -3.01 -19.66
N SER A 81 -4.99 -1.77 -19.22
CA SER A 81 -4.51 -1.51 -17.86
C SER A 81 -5.60 -1.81 -16.83
N ILE A 82 -5.18 -2.34 -15.69
CA ILE A 82 -6.06 -2.59 -14.55
C ILE A 82 -5.73 -1.55 -13.49
N HIS A 83 -6.79 -0.97 -12.91
CA HIS A 83 -6.68 -0.01 -11.83
C HIS A 83 -7.36 -0.59 -10.60
N SER A 84 -6.84 -0.34 -9.42
CA SER A 84 -7.41 -0.88 -8.18
C SER A 84 -7.43 0.14 -7.05
N LEU A 85 -8.38 -0.03 -6.14
CA LEU A 85 -8.44 0.68 -4.87
C LEU A 85 -8.25 -0.33 -3.75
N THR A 86 -7.32 -0.10 -2.85
CA THR A 86 -7.01 -1.03 -1.77
C THR A 86 -7.01 -0.33 -0.42
N GLY A 87 -7.81 -0.84 0.51
CA GLY A 87 -7.67 -0.55 1.93
C GLY A 87 -6.80 -1.61 2.60
N LYS A 88 -5.74 -1.23 3.31
CA LYS A 88 -4.86 -2.15 4.03
C LYS A 88 -4.86 -1.83 5.52
N PHE A 89 -5.06 -2.88 6.33
CA PHE A 89 -4.78 -2.88 7.75
C PHE A 89 -3.46 -3.60 8.00
N THR A 90 -2.56 -3.00 8.76
CA THR A 90 -1.30 -3.62 9.16
C THR A 90 -1.10 -3.48 10.66
N TYR A 91 -0.82 -4.58 11.34
CA TYR A 91 -0.54 -4.64 12.77
C TYR A 91 0.90 -5.10 13.01
N ALA A 92 1.69 -4.25 13.66
CA ALA A 92 3.04 -4.57 14.09
C ALA A 92 3.04 -4.95 15.58
N ARG A 93 3.33 -6.22 15.87
CA ARG A 93 3.33 -6.73 17.25
C ARG A 93 4.54 -6.27 18.06
N TRP A 94 5.71 -6.19 17.42
CA TRP A 94 6.99 -5.85 18.06
C TRP A 94 7.73 -4.75 17.28
N LYS A 95 8.38 -3.86 18.01
CA LYS A 95 9.25 -2.80 17.48
C LYS A 95 10.55 -2.80 18.28
N LYS A 96 11.65 -3.21 17.65
CA LYS A 96 12.99 -3.21 18.24
C LYS A 96 13.72 -1.94 17.80
N ARG A 97 14.13 -1.11 18.75
CA ARG A 97 15.01 0.03 18.46
C ARG A 97 16.42 -0.51 18.20
N LEU A 98 16.97 -0.26 17.02
CA LEU A 98 18.34 -0.67 16.68
C LEU A 98 19.36 0.36 17.16
N ASN A 99 19.02 1.66 17.04
CA ASN A 99 19.83 2.77 17.57
C ASN A 99 18.96 4.04 17.70
N SER A 100 19.57 5.23 17.77
CA SER A 100 18.83 6.49 17.90
C SER A 100 17.97 6.85 16.69
N ARG A 101 18.33 6.37 15.49
CA ARG A 101 17.66 6.71 14.22
C ARG A 101 16.90 5.55 13.59
N TYR A 102 17.27 4.31 13.89
CA TYR A 102 16.71 3.13 13.24
C TYR A 102 15.89 2.29 14.22
N SER A 103 14.75 1.79 13.74
CA SER A 103 13.96 0.76 14.41
C SER A 103 13.50 -0.30 13.41
N TRP A 104 13.31 -1.51 13.89
CA TRP A 104 12.94 -2.66 13.10
C TRP A 104 11.68 -3.30 13.68
N GLN A 105 10.72 -3.59 12.80
CA GLN A 105 9.50 -4.32 13.09
C GLN A 105 9.64 -5.68 12.38
N PRO A 106 10.12 -6.72 13.10
CA PRO A 106 10.50 -7.99 12.48
C PRO A 106 9.31 -8.69 11.83
N PHE A 107 8.15 -8.62 12.49
CA PHE A 107 6.91 -9.24 12.04
C PHE A 107 5.74 -8.27 12.16
N GLN A 108 5.02 -8.16 11.06
CA GLN A 108 3.73 -7.49 10.97
C GLN A 108 2.77 -8.43 10.27
N PHE A 109 1.51 -8.35 10.67
CA PHE A 109 0.41 -9.07 10.05
C PHE A 109 -0.50 -8.04 9.42
N GLY A 110 -1.02 -8.34 8.24
CA GLY A 110 -1.95 -7.44 7.61
C GLY A 110 -2.98 -8.13 6.75
N LEU A 111 -4.01 -7.35 6.47
CA LEU A 111 -5.13 -7.73 5.63
C LEU A 111 -5.47 -6.55 4.73
N GLY A 112 -5.50 -6.81 3.43
CA GLY A 112 -5.96 -5.88 2.42
C GLY A 112 -7.34 -6.27 1.89
N ILE A 113 -8.12 -5.26 1.52
CA ILE A 113 -9.32 -5.42 0.67
C ILE A 113 -9.05 -4.60 -0.57
N SER A 114 -8.99 -5.27 -1.73
CA SER A 114 -8.74 -4.64 -3.02
C SER A 114 -10.00 -4.71 -3.89
N TYR A 115 -10.30 -3.59 -4.55
CA TYR A 115 -11.37 -3.46 -5.52
C TYR A 115 -10.77 -3.11 -6.88
N SER A 116 -11.00 -3.95 -7.88
CA SER A 116 -10.53 -3.75 -9.26
C SER A 116 -11.56 -2.94 -10.05
N LEU A 117 -11.10 -1.83 -10.62
CA LEU A 117 -11.90 -0.90 -11.43
C LEU A 117 -11.92 -1.38 -12.88
N GLY A 118 -13.12 -1.41 -13.47
CA GLY A 118 -13.31 -1.65 -14.90
C GLY A 118 -14.54 -2.51 -15.20
N PRO A 119 -15.12 -2.40 -16.41
CA PRO A 119 -16.30 -3.15 -16.80
C PRO A 119 -16.08 -4.67 -16.86
N GLN A 120 -14.82 -5.12 -16.94
CA GLN A 120 -14.44 -6.52 -16.90
C GLN A 120 -14.52 -7.14 -15.49
N PHE A 121 -14.69 -6.32 -14.45
CA PHE A 121 -14.78 -6.77 -13.07
C PHE A 121 -16.21 -6.65 -12.54
N TYR A 122 -16.80 -7.80 -12.23
CA TYR A 122 -18.18 -7.93 -11.83
C TYR A 122 -18.31 -8.05 -10.31
N THR A 123 -18.99 -7.05 -9.71
CA THR A 123 -19.47 -7.12 -8.33
C THR A 123 -20.72 -7.98 -8.20
N SER A 124 -21.54 -8.02 -9.25
CA SER A 124 -22.67 -8.94 -9.42
C SER A 124 -22.51 -9.62 -10.77
N LEU A 125 -22.66 -10.94 -10.82
CA LEU A 125 -22.46 -11.70 -12.05
C LEU A 125 -23.48 -11.28 -13.11
N PRO A 126 -23.06 -11.02 -14.36
CA PRO A 126 -23.97 -10.70 -15.44
C PRO A 126 -24.86 -11.91 -15.78
N LYS A 127 -26.08 -11.62 -16.29
CA LYS A 127 -27.15 -12.60 -16.56
C LYS A 127 -26.79 -13.74 -17.52
N HIS A 128 -25.67 -13.65 -18.22
CA HIS A 128 -25.20 -14.72 -19.10
C HIS A 128 -24.50 -15.86 -18.34
N TYR A 129 -24.14 -15.65 -17.07
CA TYR A 129 -23.69 -16.73 -16.19
C TYR A 129 -24.90 -17.36 -15.50
N PRO A 130 -24.97 -18.70 -15.40
CA PRO A 130 -25.96 -19.36 -14.58
C PRO A 130 -25.92 -18.86 -13.14
N ASP A 131 -27.07 -18.77 -12.49
CA ASP A 131 -27.14 -18.41 -11.09
C ASP A 131 -26.31 -19.39 -10.25
N GLY A 132 -25.44 -18.85 -9.39
CA GLY A 132 -24.54 -19.64 -8.54
C GLY A 132 -23.27 -20.18 -9.23
N TYR A 133 -22.98 -19.79 -10.48
CA TYR A 133 -21.79 -20.28 -11.19
C TYR A 133 -20.46 -19.90 -10.51
N TYR A 134 -20.35 -18.66 -10.02
CA TYR A 134 -19.28 -18.25 -9.11
C TYR A 134 -19.86 -17.83 -7.77
N PHE A 135 -19.33 -18.38 -6.68
CA PHE A 135 -19.68 -17.93 -5.34
C PHE A 135 -18.92 -16.66 -4.91
N TRP A 136 -17.91 -16.25 -5.69
CA TRP A 136 -17.08 -15.07 -5.43
C TRP A 136 -17.29 -13.98 -6.47
N THR A 137 -17.06 -12.73 -6.06
CA THR A 137 -17.04 -11.58 -6.98
C THR A 137 -15.68 -11.45 -7.66
N THR A 138 -15.65 -10.94 -8.88
CA THR A 138 -14.39 -10.72 -9.61
C THR A 138 -13.77 -9.35 -9.35
N SER A 139 -14.57 -8.41 -8.83
CA SER A 139 -14.12 -7.07 -8.50
C SER A 139 -13.42 -6.97 -7.15
N PHE A 140 -13.72 -7.82 -6.17
CA PHE A 140 -13.09 -7.79 -4.84
C PHE A 140 -12.08 -8.92 -4.63
N ARG A 141 -11.03 -8.61 -3.86
CA ARG A 141 -10.05 -9.57 -3.35
C ARG A 141 -9.70 -9.26 -1.89
N LEU A 142 -9.73 -10.28 -1.04
CA LEU A 142 -9.09 -10.24 0.28
C LEU A 142 -7.63 -10.67 0.16
N ILE A 143 -6.74 -9.90 0.76
CA ILE A 143 -5.28 -10.03 0.58
C ILE A 143 -4.63 -10.17 1.97
N PRO A 144 -4.54 -11.38 2.55
CA PRO A 144 -3.75 -11.60 3.75
C PRO A 144 -2.24 -11.52 3.43
N PHE A 145 -1.48 -10.92 4.34
CA PHE A 145 -0.03 -10.84 4.19
C PHE A 145 0.71 -10.78 5.53
N ILE A 146 2.00 -11.12 5.47
CA ILE A 146 2.98 -10.84 6.51
C ILE A 146 4.02 -9.87 5.96
N SER A 147 4.57 -9.03 6.82
CA SER A 147 5.62 -8.10 6.40
C SER A 147 6.67 -7.88 7.48
N THR A 148 7.82 -7.38 7.05
CA THR A 148 8.88 -6.88 7.93
C THR A 148 9.22 -5.46 7.49
N ALA A 149 9.51 -4.58 8.45
CA ALA A 149 9.79 -3.18 8.12
C ALA A 149 10.92 -2.59 8.93
N VAL A 150 11.70 -1.71 8.30
CA VAL A 150 12.73 -0.89 8.93
C VAL A 150 12.33 0.57 8.82
N SER A 151 12.28 1.25 9.95
CA SER A 151 12.01 2.68 10.03
C SER A 151 13.28 3.46 10.34
N LYS A 152 13.51 4.52 9.57
CA LYS A 152 14.64 5.45 9.70
C LYS A 152 14.10 6.86 9.97
N LYS A 153 14.48 7.44 11.10
CA LYS A 153 14.24 8.86 11.40
C LYS A 153 15.04 9.73 10.43
N VAL A 154 14.35 10.67 9.81
CA VAL A 154 14.96 11.65 8.91
C VAL A 154 15.75 12.65 9.76
N SER A 155 16.91 13.08 9.25
CA SER A 155 17.76 14.05 9.95
C SER A 155 17.13 15.44 9.92
N GLU A 156 17.38 16.24 10.95
CA GLU A 156 16.89 17.64 11.05
C GLU A 156 17.27 18.51 9.83
N LYS A 157 18.37 18.19 9.14
CA LYS A 157 18.77 18.82 7.87
C LYS A 157 17.68 18.79 6.79
N TYR A 158 16.78 17.80 6.82
CA TYR A 158 15.68 17.65 5.87
C TYR A 158 14.30 17.96 6.47
N ALA A 159 14.27 18.67 7.61
CA ALA A 159 13.03 19.05 8.29
C ALA A 159 12.09 19.88 7.40
N PHE A 160 12.63 20.59 6.40
CA PHE A 160 11.84 21.36 5.41
C PHE A 160 10.88 20.48 4.59
N THR A 161 11.14 19.16 4.48
CA THR A 161 10.25 18.24 3.77
C THR A 161 9.01 17.87 4.57
N GLY A 162 8.97 18.17 5.88
CA GLY A 162 7.93 17.71 6.80
C GLY A 162 7.99 16.21 7.10
N ILE A 163 8.85 15.43 6.44
CA ILE A 163 8.96 13.98 6.65
C ILE A 163 9.83 13.72 7.88
N LYS A 164 9.24 13.09 8.90
CA LYS A 164 9.93 12.71 10.14
C LYS A 164 10.57 11.34 10.05
N THR A 165 9.91 10.39 9.40
CA THR A 165 10.37 8.99 9.35
C THR A 165 10.08 8.36 7.98
N VAL A 166 11.03 7.58 7.48
CA VAL A 166 10.83 6.71 6.31
C VAL A 166 10.79 5.26 6.80
N LYS A 167 9.68 4.57 6.54
CA LYS A 167 9.47 3.14 6.87
C LYS A 167 9.48 2.32 5.58
N SER A 168 10.55 1.57 5.34
CA SER A 168 10.64 0.63 4.21
C SER A 168 10.20 -0.75 4.67
N TYR A 169 9.41 -1.45 3.85
CA TYR A 169 8.89 -2.77 4.18
C TYR A 169 8.98 -3.75 3.02
N LEU A 170 9.10 -5.02 3.37
CA LEU A 170 8.95 -6.17 2.48
C LEU A 170 7.73 -6.95 2.92
N GLU A 171 6.92 -7.34 1.95
CA GLU A 171 5.64 -8.01 2.17
C GLU A 171 5.59 -9.32 1.39
N ALA A 172 5.06 -10.35 2.03
CA ALA A 172 4.78 -11.64 1.44
C ALA A 172 3.34 -11.99 1.77
N GLY A 173 2.52 -12.15 0.73
CA GLY A 173 1.08 -12.35 0.87
C GLY A 173 0.49 -13.11 -0.29
N THR A 174 -0.82 -13.26 -0.26
CA THR A 174 -1.58 -13.91 -1.33
C THR A 174 -2.99 -13.32 -1.37
N HIS A 175 -3.91 -13.88 -2.14
CA HIS A 175 -5.32 -13.50 -2.10
C HIS A 175 -6.25 -14.70 -1.92
N ASP A 176 -7.45 -14.44 -1.43
CA ASP A 176 -8.54 -15.39 -1.18
C ASP A 176 -8.66 -16.55 -2.20
N LEU A 177 -8.82 -16.25 -3.49
CA LEU A 177 -8.99 -17.29 -4.51
C LEU A 177 -7.74 -18.15 -4.71
N ALA A 178 -6.55 -17.60 -4.52
CA ALA A 178 -5.32 -18.36 -4.64
C ALA A 178 -5.19 -19.35 -3.47
N VAL A 179 -5.57 -18.93 -2.27
CA VAL A 179 -5.67 -19.82 -1.09
C VAL A 179 -6.67 -20.95 -1.35
N LEU A 180 -7.87 -20.59 -1.83
CA LEU A 180 -8.90 -21.57 -2.17
C LEU A 180 -8.40 -22.58 -3.22
N SER A 181 -7.66 -22.10 -4.22
CA SER A 181 -7.11 -22.94 -5.29
C SER A 181 -6.13 -23.97 -4.75
N VAL A 182 -5.24 -23.60 -3.82
CA VAL A 182 -4.31 -24.55 -3.18
C VAL A 182 -5.04 -25.58 -2.31
N VAL A 183 -6.10 -25.17 -1.60
CA VAL A 183 -6.86 -26.10 -0.74
C VAL A 183 -7.67 -27.10 -1.57
N THR A 184 -8.18 -26.67 -2.73
CA THR A 184 -9.04 -27.50 -3.59
C THR A 184 -8.25 -28.30 -4.63
N ASN A 185 -7.04 -27.88 -4.99
CA ASN A 185 -6.20 -28.54 -5.99
C ASN A 185 -4.86 -29.00 -5.42
N LYS A 186 -4.68 -30.32 -5.29
CA LYS A 186 -3.48 -30.97 -4.74
C LYS A 186 -2.21 -30.77 -5.58
N SER A 187 -2.32 -30.27 -6.81
CA SER A 187 -1.17 -30.05 -7.70
C SER A 187 -0.47 -28.71 -7.46
N LEU A 188 -1.12 -27.77 -6.77
CA LEU A 188 -0.57 -26.44 -6.50
C LEU A 188 0.20 -26.44 -5.18
N LYS A 189 1.41 -25.89 -5.19
CA LYS A 189 2.19 -25.69 -3.96
C LYS A 189 1.87 -24.32 -3.36
N PRO A 190 1.95 -24.16 -2.03
CA PRO A 190 1.79 -22.85 -1.38
C PRO A 190 2.75 -21.76 -1.89
N SER A 191 3.92 -22.16 -2.41
CA SER A 191 4.89 -21.25 -3.04
C SER A 191 4.36 -20.61 -4.32
N ASP A 192 3.47 -21.29 -5.04
CA ASP A 192 3.01 -20.88 -6.38
C ASP A 192 2.00 -19.73 -6.30
N ILE A 193 1.43 -19.52 -5.12
CA ILE A 193 0.45 -18.47 -4.84
C ILE A 193 1.03 -17.29 -4.04
N LEU A 194 2.32 -17.34 -3.75
CA LEU A 194 2.99 -16.32 -2.95
C LEU A 194 3.30 -15.09 -3.82
N SER A 195 2.80 -13.94 -3.42
CA SER A 195 3.17 -12.65 -3.98
C SER A 195 4.10 -11.92 -3.02
N LEU A 196 5.20 -11.42 -3.56
CA LEU A 196 6.11 -10.52 -2.85
C LEU A 196 5.82 -9.07 -3.22
N ALA A 197 6.06 -8.16 -2.29
CA ALA A 197 6.01 -6.73 -2.49
C ALA A 197 7.09 -6.01 -1.71
N ILE A 198 7.46 -4.84 -2.22
CA ILE A 198 8.34 -3.90 -1.56
C ILE A 198 7.66 -2.54 -1.51
N GLY A 199 7.78 -1.83 -0.39
CA GLY A 199 7.20 -0.51 -0.28
C GLY A 199 7.92 0.39 0.70
N ALA A 200 7.51 1.64 0.68
CA ALA A 200 7.98 2.68 1.57
C ALA A 200 6.81 3.54 2.04
N LYS A 201 6.85 3.93 3.31
CA LYS A 201 5.94 4.91 3.91
C LYS A 201 6.74 6.13 4.36
N PHE A 202 6.24 7.31 4.03
CA PHE A 202 6.79 8.60 4.43
C PHE A 202 5.86 9.19 5.48
N ILE A 203 6.34 9.26 6.72
CA ILE A 203 5.55 9.64 7.90
C ILE A 203 5.91 11.07 8.29
N PHE A 204 4.88 11.90 8.51
CA PHE A 204 5.00 13.33 8.80
C PHE A 204 4.95 13.70 10.28
#